data_AF-A0A323THV2-F1
#
_entry.id   AF-A0A323THV2-F1
#
_cell.length_a   1.000
_cell.length_b   1.000
_cell.length_c   1.000
_cell.angle_alpha   90.00
_cell.angle_beta   90.00
_cell.angle_gamma   90.00
#
_symmetry.space_group_name_H-M   'P 1'
#
loop_
_entity.id
_entity.type
_entity.pdbx_description
1 polymer ?
#
loop_
_entity_poly.entity_id
_entity_poly.type
_entity_poly.pdbx_seq_one_letter_code
_entity_poly.pdbx_strand_id
1 'polypeptide(L)' 'MKVISRSKMAQEKVKTLQSGYTAFAETKELSERLRQELHNLGIDYIEESTNVGSWFIPKK' A
#
# COMPACT_ATOMS: atom_id res chain seq x y z
N MET A 1 16.57 16.73 8.48
CA MET A 1 16.23 15.94 7.27
C MET A 1 14.95 15.16 7.55
N LYS A 2 14.06 15.07 6.56
CA LYS A 2 12.65 14.68 6.74
C LYS A 2 12.51 13.27 7.31
N VAL A 3 12.14 13.18 8.58
CA VAL A 3 11.60 11.96 9.18
C VAL A 3 10.24 11.74 8.52
N ILE A 4 10.21 10.99 7.42
CA ILE A 4 8.95 10.63 6.77
C ILE A 4 8.29 9.61 7.71
N SER A 5 7.31 10.07 8.50
CA SER A 5 6.51 9.21 9.35
C SER A 5 5.98 8.06 8.50
N ARG A 6 6.32 6.82 8.87
CA ARG A 6 5.97 5.59 8.15
C ARG A 6 4.47 5.50 7.84
N SER A 7 3.63 6.07 8.71
CA SER A 7 2.18 6.21 8.52
C SER A 7 1.80 7.12 7.35
N LYS A 8 2.55 8.20 7.12
CA LYS A 8 2.33 9.12 5.99
C LYS A 8 2.73 8.47 4.67
N MET A 9 3.81 7.68 4.69
CA MET A 9 4.21 6.82 3.57
C MET A 9 3.12 5.81 3.21
N ALA A 10 2.47 5.17 4.20
CA ALA A 10 1.36 4.25 3.96
C ALA A 10 0.21 4.97 3.25
N GLN A 11 -0.22 6.13 3.78
CA GLN A 11 -1.31 6.90 3.19
C GLN A 11 -0.99 7.41 1.79
N GLU A 12 0.22 7.95 1.56
CA GLU A 12 0.62 8.36 0.21
C GLU A 12 0.63 7.19 -0.75
N LYS A 13 1.14 6.02 -0.34
CA LYS A 13 1.14 4.79 -1.12
C LYS A 13 -0.29 4.31 -1.45
N VAL A 14 -1.22 4.32 -0.50
CA VAL A 14 -2.66 4.05 -0.76
C VAL A 14 -3.22 5.03 -1.79
N LYS A 15 -2.90 6.32 -1.65
CA LYS A 15 -3.39 7.38 -2.55
C LYS A 15 -2.81 7.26 -3.96
N THR A 16 -1.54 6.85 -4.08
CA THR A 16 -0.92 6.51 -5.36
C THR A 16 -1.59 5.28 -5.96
N LEU A 17 -1.91 4.28 -5.12
CA LEU A 17 -2.61 3.08 -5.55
C LEU A 17 -4.02 3.37 -6.08
N GLN A 18 -4.73 4.26 -5.41
CA GLN A 18 -6.01 4.79 -5.88
C GLN A 18 -5.88 5.61 -7.17
N SER A 19 -4.71 6.17 -7.45
CA SER A 19 -4.43 6.90 -8.70
C SER A 19 -3.93 5.99 -9.84
N GLY A 20 -3.91 4.67 -9.63
CA GLY A 20 -3.46 3.68 -10.64
C GLY A 20 -1.98 3.31 -10.56
N TYR A 21 -1.26 3.70 -9.51
CA TYR A 21 0.16 3.35 -9.30
C TYR A 21 0.32 2.14 -8.37
N THR A 22 1.52 1.54 -8.31
CA THR A 22 1.79 0.43 -7.41
C THR A 22 2.25 0.91 -6.03
N ALA A 23 1.85 0.20 -4.97
CA ALA A 23 2.31 0.45 -3.61
C ALA A 23 3.12 -0.73 -3.10
N PHE A 24 4.30 -0.47 -2.55
CA PHE A 24 5.11 -1.49 -1.90
C PHE A 24 5.01 -1.39 -0.38
N ALA A 25 4.69 -2.49 0.28
CA ALA A 25 4.67 -2.62 1.73
C ALA A 25 5.91 -3.36 2.23
N GLU A 26 6.84 -2.60 2.79
CA GLU A 26 8.10 -3.12 3.35
C GLU A 26 7.90 -3.95 4.62
N THR A 27 6.76 -3.79 5.31
CA THR A 27 6.46 -4.49 6.55
C THR A 27 5.06 -5.11 6.53
N LYS A 28 4.86 -6.15 7.35
CA LYS A 28 3.54 -6.74 7.60
C LYS A 28 2.54 -5.72 8.12
N GLU A 29 2.97 -4.81 9.00
CA GLU A 29 2.10 -3.76 9.52
C GLU A 29 1.64 -2.80 8.42
N LEU A 30 2.52 -2.43 7.49
CA LEU A 30 2.15 -1.55 6.37
C LEU A 30 1.18 -2.25 5.40
N SER A 31 1.40 -3.53 5.12
CA SER A 31 0.56 -4.33 4.23
C SER A 31 -0.83 -4.55 4.81
N GLU A 32 -0.95 -4.89 6.10
CA GLU A 32 -2.25 -5.01 6.77
C GLU A 32 -3.03 -3.69 6.72
N ARG A 33 -2.35 -2.56 6.94
CA ARG A 33 -2.95 -1.24 6.89
C ARG A 33 -3.40 -0.86 5.48
N LEU A 34 -2.56 -1.11 4.48
CA LEU A 34 -2.89 -0.95 3.05
C LEU A 34 -4.10 -1.81 2.69
N ARG A 35 -4.12 -3.06 3.12
CA ARG A 35 -5.21 -4.01 2.88
C ARG A 35 -6.54 -3.49 3.42
N GLN A 36 -6.54 -3.03 4.67
CA GLN A 36 -7.73 -2.44 5.31
C GLN A 36 -8.21 -1.20 4.56
N GLU A 37 -7.32 -0.26 4.27
CA GLU A 37 -7.68 0.98 3.57
C GLU A 37 -8.23 0.69 2.17
N LEU A 38 -7.58 -0.19 1.40
CA LEU A 38 -8.01 -0.57 0.06
C LEU A 38 -9.34 -1.32 0.06
N HIS A 39 -9.55 -2.20 1.05
CA HIS A 39 -10.83 -2.87 1.24
C HIS A 39 -11.95 -1.88 1.60
N ASN A 40 -11.65 -0.91 2.47
CA ASN A 40 -12.60 0.12 2.88
C ASN A 40 -12.95 1.08 1.72
N LEU A 41 -12.01 1.29 0.80
CA LEU A 41 -12.18 2.07 -0.43
C LEU A 41 -12.83 1.27 -1.57
N GLY A 42 -12.97 -0.06 -1.44
CA GLY A 42 -13.51 -0.93 -2.49
C GLY A 42 -12.64 -0.98 -3.74
N ILE A 43 -11.33 -0.74 -3.61
CA ILE A 43 -10.38 -0.78 -4.73
C ILE A 43 -9.98 -2.22 -4.98
N ASP A 44 -10.06 -2.66 -6.23
CA ASP A 44 -9.56 -3.96 -6.65
C ASP A 44 -8.04 -3.90 -6.81
N TYR A 45 -7.31 -4.76 -6.10
CA TYR A 45 -5.85 -4.81 -6.16
C TYR A 45 -5.35 -6.26 -6.21
N ILE A 46 -4.13 -6.42 -6.71
CA ILE A 46 -3.33 -7.64 -6.68
C ILE A 46 -2.33 -7.49 -5.56
N GLU A 47 -2.33 -8.42 -4.62
CA GLU A 47 -1.31 -8.53 -3.59
C GLU A 47 -0.27 -9.58 -4.01
N GLU A 48 0.97 -9.15 -4.13
CA GLU A 48 2.14 -9.97 -4.48
C GLU A 48 3.09 -9.98 -3.27
N SER A 49 3.02 -11.04 -2.47
CA SER A 49 3.84 -11.20 -1.27
C SER A 49 5.22 -11.75 -1.63
N THR A 50 6.27 -11.00 -1.28
CA THR A 50 7.68 -11.37 -1.52
C THR A 50 8.46 -11.48 -0.22
N ASN A 51 9.69 -12.04 -0.29
CA ASN A 51 10.55 -12.23 0.88
C ASN A 51 11.00 -10.92 1.56
N VAL A 52 10.79 -9.77 0.91
CA VAL A 52 11.18 -8.43 1.38
C VAL A 52 9.97 -7.53 1.69
N GLY A 53 8.74 -7.99 1.45
CA GLY A 53 7.52 -7.19 1.62
C GLY A 53 6.40 -7.60 0.66
N SER A 54 5.29 -6.87 0.66
CA SER A 54 4.13 -7.14 -0.21
C SER A 54 3.90 -6.01 -1.19
N TRP A 55 3.80 -6.34 -2.48
CA TRP A 55 3.40 -5.42 -3.54
C TRP A 55 1.89 -5.39 -3.66
N PHE A 56 1.34 -4.20 -3.80
CA PHE A 56 -0.07 -3.96 -4.07
C PHE A 56 -0.17 -3.27 -5.42
N ILE A 57 -0.89 -3.87 -6.36
CA ILE A 57 -1.01 -3.41 -7.74
C ILE A 57 -2.50 -3.19 -8.04
N PRO A 58 -2.95 -1.97 -8.36
CA PRO A 58 -4.36 -1.72 -8.64
C PRO A 58 -4.77 -2.40 -9.94
N LYS A 59 -5.96 -3.02 -9.96
CA LYS A 59 -6.48 -3.74 -11.13
C LYS A 59 -7.25 -2.88 -12.11
N LYS A 60 -7.51 -1.60 -11.80
CA LYS A 60 -8.15 -0.63 -12.70
C LYS A 60 -7.98 0.79 -12.20
#